data_AF-A0A7X2CDR8-F1
#
_entry.id   AF-A0A7X2CDR8-F1
#
_cell.length_a   1.000
_cell.length_b   1.000
_cell.length_c   1.000
_cell.angle_alpha   90.00
_cell.angle_beta   90.00
_cell.angle_gamma   90.00
#
_symmetry.space_group_name_H-M   'P 1'
#
loop_
_entity.id
_entity.type
_entity.pdbx_description
1 polymer ?
#
loop_
_entity_poly.entity_id
_entity_poly.type
_entity_poly.pdbx_seq_one_letter_code
_entity_poly.pdbx_strand_id
1 'polypeptide(L)' 'MVIAAAELTDQEAKVAQMLGDAWNEYLKLPVEHPMGQSEFCSAIHACQNMVLARCGVRAFKSTQSAALEVK' A
#
# COMPACT_ATOMS: atom_id res chain seq x y z
N MET A 1 -22.10 7.62 14.58
CA MET A 1 -21.58 7.66 13.19
C MET A 1 -20.68 6.44 13.03
N VAL A 2 -21.08 5.44 12.25
CA VAL A 2 -20.24 4.27 11.99
C VAL A 2 -19.28 4.67 10.89
N ILE A 3 -17.99 4.79 11.22
CA ILE A 3 -16.94 4.99 10.21
C ILE A 3 -16.73 3.61 9.58
N ALA A 4 -16.98 3.45 8.29
CA ALA A 4 -16.60 2.23 7.59
C ALA A 4 -15.07 2.12 7.65
N ALA A 5 -14.56 1.12 8.39
CA ALA A 5 -13.13 0.88 8.46
C ALA A 5 -12.63 0.45 7.07
N ALA A 6 -11.60 1.15 6.56
CA ALA A 6 -10.97 0.80 5.29
C ALA A 6 -10.02 -0.39 5.51
N GLU A 7 -10.56 -1.60 5.48
CA GLU A 7 -9.79 -2.82 5.68
C GLU A 7 -9.08 -3.28 4.39
N LEU A 8 -7.84 -3.70 4.54
CA LEU A 8 -7.07 -4.37 3.50
C LEU A 8 -7.66 -5.76 3.26
N THR A 9 -7.57 -6.25 2.02
CA THR A 9 -7.74 -7.69 1.78
C THR A 9 -6.48 -8.45 2.19
N ASP A 10 -6.60 -9.77 2.43
CA ASP A 10 -5.44 -10.65 2.67
C ASP A 10 -4.38 -10.53 1.57
N GLN A 11 -4.83 -10.41 0.32
CA GLN A 11 -3.92 -10.27 -0.82
C GLN A 11 -3.21 -8.90 -0.81
N GLU A 12 -3.88 -7.82 -0.41
CA GLU A 12 -3.27 -6.49 -0.27
C GLU A 12 -2.23 -6.48 0.86
N ALA A 13 -2.58 -7.07 2.01
CA ALA A 13 -1.65 -7.24 3.12
C ALA A 13 -0.43 -8.09 2.71
N LYS A 14 -0.66 -9.20 2.00
CA LYS A 14 0.39 -10.08 1.49
C LYS A 14 1.36 -9.34 0.55
N VAL A 15 0.84 -8.55 -0.39
CA VAL A 15 1.70 -7.78 -1.31
C VAL A 15 2.50 -6.73 -0.55
N ALA A 16 1.88 -6.01 0.40
CA ALA A 16 2.58 -5.03 1.22
C ALA A 16 3.71 -5.68 2.04
N GLN A 17 3.50 -6.89 2.56
CA GLN A 17 4.53 -7.66 3.26
C GLN A 17 5.66 -8.08 2.33
N MET A 18 5.34 -8.65 1.15
CA MET A 18 6.36 -9.05 0.17
C MET A 18 7.25 -7.88 -0.26
N LEU A 19 6.69 -6.67 -0.35
CA LEU A 19 7.47 -5.45 -0.61
C LEU A 19 8.42 -5.14 0.55
N GLY A 20 7.97 -5.26 1.81
CA GLY A 20 8.83 -5.13 2.98
C GLY A 20 9.95 -6.18 3.02
N ASP A 21 9.63 -7.42 2.67
CA ASP A 21 10.62 -8.50 2.61
C ASP A 21 11.67 -8.24 1.51
N ALA A 22 11.25 -7.75 0.34
CA ALA A 22 12.15 -7.36 -0.75
C ALA A 22 13.10 -6.22 -0.33
N TRP A 23 12.60 -5.24 0.42
CA TRP A 23 13.44 -4.20 1.03
C TRP A 23 14.52 -4.83 1.92
N ASN A 24 14.11 -5.71 2.84
CA ASN A 24 15.01 -6.33 3.79
C ASN A 24 16.12 -7.14 3.12
N GLU A 25 15.80 -7.87 2.04
CA GLU A 25 16.81 -8.59 1.26
C GLU A 25 17.73 -7.66 0.47
N TYR A 26 17.19 -6.58 -0.12
CA TYR A 26 17.99 -5.62 -0.88
C TYR A 26 19.07 -4.94 -0.03
N LEU A 27 18.78 -4.62 1.23
CA LEU A 27 19.75 -4.00 2.13
C LEU A 27 20.94 -4.92 2.50
N LYS A 28 20.85 -6.22 2.23
CA LYS A 28 21.96 -7.18 2.44
C LYS A 28 22.91 -7.25 1.25
N LEU A 29 22.53 -6.69 0.09
CA LEU A 29 23.35 -6.69 -1.11
C LEU A 29 24.57 -5.77 -0.94
N PRO A 30 25.70 -6.06 -1.60
CA PRO A 30 26.81 -5.12 -1.69
C PRO A 30 26.38 -3.76 -2.24
N VAL A 31 26.97 -2.69 -1.71
CA VAL A 31 26.68 -1.33 -2.16
C VAL A 31 27.49 -1.05 -3.43
N GLU A 32 26.85 -1.12 -4.59
CA GLU A 32 27.43 -0.75 -5.88
C GLU A 32 27.41 0.77 -6.12
N HIS A 33 26.37 1.45 -5.63
CA HIS A 33 26.21 2.90 -5.78
C HIS A 33 25.59 3.51 -4.50
N PRO A 34 26.14 4.62 -3.96
CA PRO A 34 25.66 5.22 -2.71
C PRO A 34 24.16 5.59 -2.70
N MET A 35 23.58 5.91 -3.85
CA MET A 35 22.16 6.27 -3.94
C MET A 35 21.24 5.06 -4.12
N GLY A 36 21.74 3.90 -4.53
CA GLY A 36 20.91 2.77 -4.97
C GLY A 36 19.96 2.26 -3.87
N GLN A 37 20.42 2.26 -2.62
CA GLN A 37 19.57 1.91 -1.48
C GLN A 37 18.41 2.89 -1.32
N SER A 38 18.67 4.20 -1.33
CA SER A 38 17.62 5.23 -1.19
C SER A 38 16.61 5.16 -2.33
N GLU A 39 17.09 4.97 -3.56
CA GLU A 39 16.26 4.84 -4.76
C GLU A 39 15.35 3.60 -4.69
N PHE A 40 15.91 2.44 -4.31
CA PHE A 40 15.16 1.20 -4.18
C PHE A 40 14.11 1.28 -3.06
N CYS A 41 14.49 1.81 -1.89
CA CYS A 41 13.60 2.04 -0.76
C CYS A 41 12.43 2.98 -1.14
N SER A 42 12.73 4.05 -1.87
CA SER A 42 11.72 5.00 -2.36
C SER A 42 10.75 4.34 -3.36
N ALA A 43 11.25 3.48 -4.25
CA ALA A 43 10.42 2.71 -5.17
C ALA A 43 9.49 1.74 -4.41
N ILE A 44 9.98 1.06 -3.38
CA ILE A 44 9.15 0.20 -2.53
C ILE A 44 8.06 0.99 -1.82
N HIS A 45 8.37 2.16 -1.25
CA HIS A 45 7.35 3.03 -0.65
C HIS A 45 6.27 3.44 -1.66
N ALA A 46 6.65 3.76 -2.90
CA ALA A 46 5.68 4.06 -3.95
C ALA A 46 4.74 2.87 -4.21
N CYS A 47 5.27 1.65 -4.29
CA CYS A 47 4.46 0.44 -4.45
C CYS A 47 3.55 0.18 -3.23
N GLN A 48 4.06 0.33 -2.00
CA GLN A 48 3.28 0.15 -0.78
C GLN A 48 2.12 1.17 -0.73
N ASN A 49 2.37 2.44 -1.05
CA ASN A 49 1.34 3.47 -1.13
C ASN A 49 0.22 3.07 -2.10
N MET A 50 0.58 2.54 -3.28
CA MET A 50 -0.42 2.09 -4.26
C MET A 50 -1.29 0.95 -3.73
N VAL A 51 -0.70 -0.02 -3.03
CA VAL A 51 -1.43 -1.19 -2.49
C VAL A 51 -2.30 -0.79 -1.31
N LEU A 52 -1.76 -0.03 -0.37
CA LEU A 52 -2.47 0.39 0.84
C LEU A 52 -3.60 1.39 0.53
N ALA A 53 -3.47 2.22 -0.50
CA ALA A 53 -4.53 3.15 -0.90
C ALA A 53 -5.81 2.45 -1.40
N ARG A 54 -5.73 1.16 -1.79
CA ARG A 54 -6.86 0.45 -2.41
C ARG A 54 -8.05 0.29 -1.47
N CYS A 55 -7.82 0.03 -0.19
CA CYS A 55 -8.91 -0.06 0.79
C CYS A 55 -9.62 1.29 0.96
N GLY A 56 -8.86 2.39 0.97
CA GLY A 56 -9.40 3.75 1.01
C GLY A 56 -10.26 4.08 -0.22
N VAL A 57 -9.79 3.71 -1.41
CA VAL A 57 -10.56 3.88 -2.65
C VAL A 57 -11.88 3.08 -2.61
N ARG A 58 -11.86 1.84 -2.12
CA ARG A 58 -13.09 1.05 -1.93
C ARG A 58 -14.04 1.73 -0.94
N ALA A 59 -13.54 2.12 0.24
CA ALA A 59 -14.35 2.77 1.27
C ALA A 59 -14.99 4.08 0.78
N PHE A 60 -14.24 4.89 0.03
CA PHE A 60 -14.75 6.12 -0.57
C PHE A 60 -15.89 5.86 -1.56
N LYS A 61 -15.72 4.87 -2.46
CA LYS A 61 -16.76 4.49 -3.44
C LYS A 61 -18.02 3.98 -2.74
N SER A 62 -17.89 3.11 -1.75
CA SER A 62 -19.03 2.59 -0.97
C SER A 62 -19.81 3.71 -0.28
N THR A 63 -19.11 4.70 0.29
CA THR A 63 -19.74 5.86 0.92
C THR A 63 -20.54 6.70 -0.09
N GLN A 64 -19.99 6.89 -1.30
CA GLN A 64 -20.65 7.67 -2.34
C GLN A 64 -21.92 6.98 -2.88
N SER A 65 -21.88 5.65 -3.06
CA SER A 65 -23.05 4.87 -3.48
C SER A 65 -24.19 4.92 -2.46
N ALA A 66 -23.88 4.76 -1.16
CA ALA A 66 -24.87 4.86 -0.09
C ALA A 66 -25.55 6.24 -0.03
N ALA A 67 -24.82 7.32 -0.33
CA ALA A 67 -25.37 8.67 -0.37
C ALA A 67 -26.32 8.92 -1.56
N LEU A 68 -26.25 8.10 -2.61
CA LEU A 68 -27.14 8.19 -3.78
C LEU A 68 -28.43 7.39 -3.59
N GLU A 69 -28.42 6.27 -2.85
CA GLU A 69 -29.60 5.44 -2.58
C GLU A 69 -30.57 6.05 -1.56
N VAL A 70 -30.11 7.04 -0.78
CA VAL A 70 -30.93 7.75 0.23
C VAL A 70 -31.65 8.98 -0.38
N LYS A 71 -31.44 9.27 -1.67
CA LYS A 71 -32.14 10.33 -2.42
C LYS A 71 -33.27 9.77 -3.27
#